data_AF-A0A5D4JS65-F1
#
_entry.id   AF-A0A5D4JS65-F1
#
_cell.length_a   1.000
_cell.length_b   1.000
_cell.length_c   1.000
_cell.angle_alpha   90.00
_cell.angle_beta   90.00
_cell.angle_gamma   90.00
#
_symmetry.space_group_name_H-M   'P 1'
#
loop_
_entity.id
_entity.type
_entity.pdbx_description
1 polymer ?
#
loop_
_entity_poly.entity_id
_entity_poly.type
_entity_poly.pdbx_seq_one_letter_code
_entity_poly.pdbx_strand_id
1 'polypeptide(L)'
;MDVLKAVNAVDAPAEVPLADGTGALGIFMGVVALAVVALLIGGFLLSKRKHDAEPPPPQPHEQPPKPERRTHIEQNDPHSSDRFPEDGHALSPYELKDHGNGPLPPDEEQPRG
;
A
#
# COMPACT_ATOMS: atom_id res chain seq x y z
N MET A 1 -3.22 -68.79 20.90
CA MET A 1 -3.79 -67.52 21.42
C MET A 1 -3.07 -66.32 20.81
N ASP A 2 -2.59 -66.45 19.56
CA ASP A 2 -1.60 -65.53 18.97
C ASP A 2 -2.22 -64.51 18.00
N VAL A 3 -3.40 -64.82 17.47
CA VAL A 3 -4.17 -63.93 16.58
C VAL A 3 -4.62 -62.66 17.30
N LEU A 4 -4.92 -62.73 18.60
CA LEU A 4 -5.27 -61.57 19.42
C LEU A 4 -4.09 -60.62 19.65
N LYS A 5 -2.84 -61.14 19.64
CA LYS A 5 -1.64 -60.35 19.85
C LYS A 5 -1.23 -59.56 18.60
N ALA A 6 -1.50 -60.12 17.41
CA ALA A 6 -1.22 -59.48 16.13
C ALA A 6 -2.18 -58.31 15.84
N VAL A 7 -3.46 -58.43 16.19
CA VAL A 7 -4.45 -57.34 16.04
C VAL A 7 -4.11 -56.18 16.98
N ASN A 8 -3.64 -56.47 18.20
CA ASN A 8 -3.26 -55.43 19.17
C ASN A 8 -1.95 -54.71 18.83
N ALA A 9 -1.11 -55.28 17.95
CA ALA A 9 0.12 -54.64 17.48
C ALA A 9 -0.11 -53.65 16.32
N VAL A 10 -1.22 -53.80 15.60
CA VAL A 10 -1.66 -52.88 14.53
C VAL A 10 -2.43 -51.67 15.07
N ASP A 11 -3.00 -51.79 16.26
CA ASP A 11 -3.79 -50.74 16.94
C ASP A 11 -3.02 -50.03 18.07
N ALA A 12 -1.72 -50.31 18.20
CA ALA A 12 -0.85 -49.48 19.02
C ALA A 12 -0.72 -48.12 18.31
N PRO A 13 -1.22 -47.01 18.89
CA PRO A 13 -0.91 -45.71 18.34
C PRO A 13 0.61 -45.62 18.33
N ALA A 14 1.21 -45.43 17.14
CA ALA A 14 2.61 -45.11 17.07
C ALA A 14 2.81 -43.93 18.02
N GLU A 15 3.47 -44.20 19.14
CA GLU A 15 3.74 -43.23 20.20
C GLU A 15 4.61 -42.16 19.53
N VAL A 16 4.01 -41.12 18.95
CA VAL A 16 4.75 -39.95 18.51
C VAL A 16 5.34 -39.41 19.81
N PRO A 17 6.67 -39.38 20.00
CA PRO A 17 7.24 -38.88 21.23
C PRO A 17 7.05 -37.35 21.24
N LEU A 18 5.84 -36.91 21.60
CA LEU A 18 5.44 -35.51 21.70
C LEU A 18 6.20 -34.81 22.83
N ALA A 19 6.67 -35.59 23.82
CA ALA A 19 7.37 -35.10 25.00
C ALA A 19 8.79 -34.58 24.72
N ASP A 20 9.52 -35.13 23.73
CA ASP A 20 10.88 -34.69 23.38
C ASP A 20 10.90 -33.59 22.29
N GLY A 21 9.86 -33.56 21.46
CA GLY A 21 9.71 -32.56 20.39
C GLY A 21 9.27 -31.17 20.89
N THR A 22 8.64 -31.07 22.05
CA THR A 22 8.07 -29.80 22.54
C THR A 22 9.13 -28.72 22.82
N GLY A 23 10.30 -29.11 23.36
CA GLY A 23 11.42 -28.19 23.59
C GLY A 23 12.09 -27.74 22.29
N ALA A 24 12.34 -28.68 21.37
CA ALA A 24 12.93 -28.39 20.07
C ALA A 24 12.01 -27.52 19.20
N LEU A 25 10.70 -27.78 19.21
CA LEU A 25 9.70 -26.98 18.51
C LEU A 25 9.63 -25.55 19.08
N GLY A 26 9.71 -25.39 20.40
CA GLY A 26 9.74 -24.07 21.04
C GLY A 26 10.96 -23.24 20.62
N ILE A 27 12.15 -23.85 20.59
CA ILE A 27 13.38 -23.18 20.14
C ILE A 27 13.29 -22.82 18.65
N PHE A 28 12.86 -23.75 17.80
CA PHE A 28 12.70 -23.51 16.37
C PHE A 28 11.72 -22.36 16.10
N MET A 29 10.55 -22.35 16.75
CA MET A 29 9.57 -21.27 16.61
C MET A 29 10.11 -19.93 17.10
N GLY A 30 10.91 -19.93 18.17
CA GLY A 30 11.62 -18.74 18.64
C GLY A 30 12.59 -18.18 17.59
N VAL A 31 13.40 -19.05 16.97
CA VAL A 31 14.34 -18.65 15.91
C VAL A 31 13.59 -18.12 14.69
N VAL A 32 12.50 -18.77 14.28
CA VAL A 32 11.66 -18.30 13.15
C VAL A 32 11.06 -16.93 13.46
N ALA A 33 10.52 -16.73 14.67
CA ALA A 33 10.00 -15.43 15.08
C ALA A 33 11.07 -14.32 15.03
N LEU A 34 12.28 -14.60 15.53
CA LEU A 34 13.40 -13.67 15.44
C LEU A 34 13.83 -13.39 14.00
N ALA A 35 13.84 -14.40 13.14
CA ALA A 35 14.16 -14.24 11.72
C ALA A 35 13.14 -13.34 11.01
N VAL A 36 11.84 -13.50 11.31
CA VAL A 36 10.78 -12.64 10.78
C VAL A 36 10.95 -11.20 11.27
N VAL A 37 11.21 -10.99 12.56
CA VAL A 37 11.45 -9.64 13.11
C VAL A 37 12.67 -8.99 12.46
N ALA A 38 13.77 -9.72 12.30
CA ALA A 38 14.98 -9.23 11.63
C ALA A 38 14.72 -8.84 10.17
N LEU A 39 13.92 -9.65 9.45
CA LEU A 39 13.51 -9.35 8.08
C LEU A 39 12.69 -8.04 8.01
N LEU A 40 11.73 -7.86 8.90
CA LEU A 40 10.89 -6.64 8.94
C LEU A 40 11.72 -5.40 9.25
N ILE A 41 12.59 -5.47 10.25
CA ILE A 41 13.50 -4.37 10.59
C ILE A 41 14.44 -4.07 9.43
N GLY A 42 15.02 -5.10 8.81
CA GLY A 42 15.89 -4.95 7.65
C GLY A 42 15.18 -4.26 6.48
N GLY A 43 13.96 -4.68 6.15
CA GLY A 43 13.15 -4.06 5.11
C GLY A 43 12.84 -2.59 5.40
N PHE A 44 12.47 -2.28 6.65
CA PHE A 44 12.23 -0.89 7.08
C PHE A 44 13.47 -0.03 6.96
N LEU A 45 14.63 -0.51 7.42
CA LEU A 45 15.90 0.22 7.35
C LEU A 45 16.35 0.45 5.90
N LEU A 46 16.19 -0.54 5.02
CA LEU A 46 16.51 -0.40 3.59
C LEU A 46 15.60 0.63 2.92
N SER A 47 14.30 0.62 3.23
CA SER A 47 13.33 1.58 2.71
C SER A 47 13.64 3.00 3.21
N LYS A 48 13.90 3.16 4.51
CA LYS A 48 14.34 4.43 5.09
C LYS A 48 15.61 4.96 4.44
N ARG A 49 16.64 4.12 4.28
CA ARG A 49 17.90 4.53 3.65
C ARG A 49 17.71 5.00 2.21
N LYS A 50 16.78 4.40 1.48
CA LYS A 50 16.45 4.82 0.11
C LYS A 50 15.75 6.18 0.09
N HIS A 51 14.80 6.41 0.99
CA HIS A 51 14.12 7.71 1.13
C HIS A 51 15.05 8.83 1.62
N ASP A 52 15.95 8.53 2.56
CA ASP A 52 16.91 9.51 3.07
C ASP A 52 17.93 9.97 1.99
N ALA A 53 18.04 9.23 0.88
CA ALA A 53 18.85 9.62 -0.27
C ALA A 53 18.12 10.57 -1.23
N GLU A 54 16.82 10.79 -1.05
CA GLU A 54 16.05 11.79 -1.80
C GLU A 54 16.42 13.18 -1.27
N PRO A 55 16.53 14.20 -2.14
CA PRO A 55 16.77 15.56 -1.69
C PRO A 55 15.64 16.02 -0.77
N PRO A 56 15.95 16.83 0.26
CA PRO A 56 14.92 17.36 1.15
C PRO A 56 13.89 18.17 0.33
N PRO A 57 12.63 18.22 0.78
CA PRO A 57 11.64 19.11 0.17
C PRO A 57 12.21 20.53 0.05
N PRO A 58 11.97 21.21 -1.09
CA PRO A 58 12.51 22.53 -1.31
C PRO A 58 12.02 23.49 -0.23
N GLN A 59 12.92 24.31 0.27
CA GLN A 59 12.59 25.32 1.25
C GLN A 59 11.75 26.43 0.61
N PRO A 60 10.91 27.16 1.37
CA PRO A 60 10.07 28.23 0.82
C PRO A 60 10.86 29.30 0.05
N HIS A 61 12.12 29.55 0.44
CA HIS A 61 13.01 30.49 -0.23
C HIS A 61 13.71 29.92 -1.47
N GLU A 62 13.72 28.59 -1.63
CA GLU A 62 14.17 27.89 -2.84
C GLU A 62 13.06 27.80 -3.88
N GLN A 63 11.83 28.22 -3.53
CA GLN A 63 10.75 28.28 -4.49
C GLN A 63 11.10 29.27 -5.61
N PRO A 64 10.88 28.89 -6.88
CA PRO A 64 11.13 29.78 -7.99
C PRO A 64 10.25 31.04 -7.84
N PRO A 65 10.81 32.23 -8.11
CA PRO A 65 10.04 33.46 -8.04
C PRO A 65 8.88 33.39 -9.04
N LYS A 66 7.74 34.00 -8.66
CA LYS A 66 6.59 34.10 -9.56
C LYS A 66 7.06 34.77 -10.86
N PRO A 67 6.80 34.16 -12.03
CA PRO A 67 7.20 34.75 -13.30
C PRO A 67 6.47 36.08 -13.53
N GLU A 68 7.17 37.02 -14.16
CA GLU A 68 6.70 38.40 -14.39
C GLU A 68 5.48 38.47 -15.33
N ARG A 69 5.31 37.45 -16.17
CA ARG A 69 4.13 37.23 -17.01
C ARG A 69 3.55 35.85 -16.70
N ARG A 70 2.23 35.70 -16.83
CA ARG A 70 1.59 34.37 -16.81
C ARG A 70 2.24 33.49 -17.88
N THR A 71 2.93 32.44 -17.45
CA THR A 71 3.57 31.43 -18.33
C THR A 71 2.59 30.35 -18.79
N HIS A 72 1.34 30.40 -18.30
CA HIS A 72 0.27 29.48 -18.61
C HIS A 72 -0.93 30.28 -19.13
N ILE A 73 -1.54 29.77 -20.21
CA ILE A 73 -2.86 30.20 -20.68
C ILE A 73 -3.87 29.52 -19.76
N GLU A 74 -4.62 30.28 -18.97
CA GLU A 74 -5.85 29.78 -18.33
C GLU A 74 -6.80 29.34 -19.46
N GLN A 75 -6.72 28.08 -19.86
CA GLN A 75 -7.78 27.45 -20.62
C GLN A 75 -8.93 27.30 -19.63
N ASN A 76 -9.93 28.15 -19.81
CA ASN A 76 -11.24 27.89 -19.22
C ASN A 76 -11.75 26.63 -19.93
N ASP A 77 -11.65 25.49 -19.25
CA ASP A 77 -12.23 24.25 -19.73
C ASP A 77 -13.76 24.44 -19.71
N PRO A 78 -14.42 24.59 -20.88
CA PRO A 78 -15.86 24.79 -20.94
C PRO A 78 -16.63 23.56 -20.42
N HIS A 79 -15.92 22.43 -20.23
CA HIS A 79 -16.45 21.19 -19.68
C HIS A 79 -16.08 21.00 -18.20
N SER A 80 -15.37 21.93 -17.57
CA SER A 80 -15.25 21.93 -16.11
C SER A 80 -16.61 22.27 -15.52
N SER A 81 -17.40 21.24 -15.21
CA SER A 81 -18.53 21.35 -14.30
C SER A 81 -18.07 21.55 -12.86
N ASP A 82 -16.92 22.21 -12.65
CA ASP A 82 -16.27 22.47 -11.37
C ASP A 82 -16.98 23.61 -10.61
N ARG A 83 -18.31 23.63 -10.72
CA ARG A 83 -19.17 24.50 -9.93
C ARG A 83 -19.32 23.86 -8.55
N PHE A 84 -18.69 24.47 -7.57
CA PHE A 84 -18.94 24.15 -6.17
C PHE A 84 -20.40 24.49 -5.80
N PRO A 85 -20.99 23.76 -4.84
CA PRO A 85 -22.32 24.05 -4.34
C PRO A 85 -22.49 25.52 -3.91
N GLU A 86 -23.60 26.14 -4.29
CA GLU A 86 -23.86 27.57 -4.07
C GLU A 86 -24.10 27.92 -2.58
N ASP A 87 -24.42 26.92 -1.77
CA ASP A 87 -24.57 27.01 -0.32
C ASP A 87 -23.21 26.97 0.42
N GLY A 88 -22.09 26.84 -0.30
CA GLY A 88 -20.74 27.00 0.22
C GLY A 88 -20.24 25.82 1.06
N HIS A 89 -20.93 24.69 1.06
CA HIS A 89 -20.42 23.48 1.71
C HIS A 89 -19.28 22.87 0.87
N ALA A 90 -18.32 22.26 1.57
CA ALA A 90 -17.28 21.48 0.91
C ALA A 90 -17.88 20.19 0.36
N LEU A 91 -17.53 19.84 -0.88
CA LEU A 91 -17.93 18.57 -1.48
C LEU A 91 -17.40 17.40 -0.65
N SER A 92 -18.27 16.47 -0.29
CA SER A 92 -17.87 15.20 0.31
C SER A 92 -17.20 14.29 -0.73
N PRO A 93 -16.44 13.27 -0.30
CA PRO A 93 -15.78 12.34 -1.23
C PRO A 93 -16.74 11.66 -2.23
N TYR A 94 -18.02 11.53 -1.88
CA TYR A 94 -19.03 10.90 -2.73
C TYR A 94 -19.65 11.84 -3.77
N GLU A 95 -19.47 13.16 -3.58
CA GLU A 95 -19.95 14.23 -4.46
C GLU A 95 -18.86 14.67 -5.45
N LEU A 96 -17.65 14.13 -5.34
CA LEU A 96 -16.49 14.44 -6.19
C LEU A 96 -16.49 13.71 -7.55
N LYS A 97 -17.55 12.96 -7.90
CA LYS A 97 -17.55 12.03 -9.05
C LYS A 97 -17.32 12.72 -10.39
N ASP A 98 -17.78 13.97 -10.51
CA ASP A 98 -17.67 14.78 -11.72
C ASP A 98 -16.53 15.81 -11.63
N HIS A 99 -15.71 15.75 -10.57
CA HIS A 99 -14.63 16.70 -10.29
C HIS A 99 -13.28 15.97 -10.31
N GLY A 100 -12.49 16.18 -11.36
CA GLY A 100 -11.04 15.94 -11.36
C GLY A 100 -10.50 14.61 -11.92
N ASN A 101 -11.33 13.65 -12.36
CA ASN A 101 -10.83 12.38 -12.93
C ASN A 101 -11.63 11.83 -14.14
N GLY A 102 -12.54 12.61 -14.73
CA GLY A 102 -13.26 12.21 -15.94
C GLY A 102 -12.34 12.21 -17.18
N PRO A 103 -12.55 11.31 -18.16
CA PRO A 103 -11.92 11.44 -19.48
C PRO A 103 -12.29 12.80 -20.08
N LEU A 104 -11.31 13.53 -20.63
CA LEU A 104 -11.63 14.73 -21.40
C LEU A 104 -12.58 14.32 -22.56
N PRO A 105 -13.67 15.06 -22.80
CA PRO A 105 -14.46 14.89 -24.01
C PRO A 105 -13.56 15.05 -25.25
N PRO A 106 -13.82 14.32 -26.34
CA PRO A 106 -13.06 14.51 -27.58
C PRO A 106 -13.22 15.96 -28.08
N ASP A 107 -12.10 16.58 -28.49
CA ASP A 107 -12.09 17.94 -29.03
C ASP A 107 -13.04 18.06 -30.22
N GLU A 108 -14.11 18.85 -30.08
CA GLU A 108 -14.88 19.30 -31.25
C GLU A 108 -14.07 20.39 -31.95
N GLU A 109 -13.51 20.05 -33.12
CA GLU A 109 -12.76 20.95 -33.99
C GLU A 109 -13.59 22.19 -34.32
N GLN A 110 -13.30 23.31 -33.66
CA GLN A 110 -13.98 24.58 -33.91
C GLN A 110 -13.63 25.08 -35.33
N PRO A 111 -14.62 25.32 -36.22
CA PRO A 111 -14.35 25.76 -37.58
C PRO A 111 -13.66 27.12 -37.56
N ARG A 112 -12.46 27.22 -38.14
CA ARG A 112 -11.78 28.51 -38.32
C ARG A 112 -12.46 29.27 -39.45
N GLY A 113 -13.22 30.31 -39.10
CA GLY A 113 -13.75 31.33 -40.02
C GLY A 113 -12.77 32.47 -40.22
#